data_AF-A0A8C0IPS7-F1
#
_entry.id   AF-A0A8C0IPS7-F1
#
_cell.length_a   1.000
_cell.length_b   1.000
_cell.length_c   1.000
_cell.angle_alpha   90.00
_cell.angle_beta   90.00
_cell.angle_gamma   90.00
#
_symmetry.space_group_name_H-M   'P 1'
#
loop_
_entity.id
_entity.type
_entity.pdbx_description
1 polymer ?
#
loop_
_entity_poly.entity_id
_entity_poly.type
_entity_poly.pdbx_seq_one_letter_code
_entity_poly.pdbx_strand_id
1 'polypeptide(L)' 'ILFYAFFKFLVGKDVVVELKNDLSICGALHSVDQYLNIILTLDSIVCYVQLQADKIDTQLLQDASHEEAMKQKQ' A
#
# COMPACT_ATOMS: atom_id res chain seq x y z
N ILE A 1 -10.41 -8.19 -4.03
CA ILE A 1 -11.36 -7.45 -3.15
C ILE A 1 -10.72 -7.11 -1.80
N LEU A 2 -10.08 -8.07 -1.11
CA LEU A 2 -9.44 -7.87 0.21
C LEU A 2 -8.33 -6.79 0.20
N PHE A 3 -7.38 -6.85 -0.73
CA PHE A 3 -6.27 -5.89 -0.80
C PHE A 3 -6.70 -4.47 -1.17
N TYR A 4 -7.64 -4.34 -2.11
CA TYR A 4 -8.23 -3.05 -2.43
C TYR A 4 -8.88 -2.42 -1.19
N ALA A 5 -9.61 -3.21 -0.38
CA ALA A 5 -10.20 -2.74 0.86
C ALA A 5 -9.14 -2.34 1.91
N PHE A 6 -8.06 -3.11 2.02
CA PHE A 6 -6.94 -2.80 2.91
C PHE A 6 -6.25 -1.49 2.53
N PHE A 7 -5.85 -1.32 1.27
CA PHE A 7 -5.24 -0.06 0.83
C PHE A 7 -6.22 1.11 0.87
N LYS A 8 -7.51 0.87 0.60
CA LYS A 8 -8.54 1.91 0.80
C LYS A 8 -8.64 2.36 2.25
N PHE A 9 -8.46 1.45 3.21
CA PHE A 9 -8.43 1.79 4.63
C PHE A 9 -7.17 2.59 5.03
N LEU A 10 -6.08 2.45 4.29
CA LEU A 10 -4.85 3.21 4.53
C LEU A 10 -4.87 4.61 3.90
N VAL A 11 -5.88 4.95 3.10
CA VAL A 11 -6.00 6.30 2.50
C VAL A 11 -6.03 7.37 3.60
N GLY A 12 -5.19 8.39 3.46
CA GLY A 12 -5.00 9.48 4.42
C GLY A 12 -3.96 9.18 5.51
N LYS A 13 -3.37 7.99 5.54
CA LYS A 13 -2.29 7.63 6.48
C LYS A 13 -0.94 7.70 5.80
N ASP A 14 0.10 8.04 6.57
CA ASP A 14 1.49 7.88 6.15
C ASP A 14 1.83 6.41 6.00
N VAL A 15 2.28 6.04 4.81
CA VAL A 15 2.69 4.69 4.44
C VAL A 15 4.07 4.73 3.82
N VAL A 16 4.79 3.60 3.94
CA VAL A 16 6.05 3.38 3.25
C VAL A 16 5.82 2.26 2.25
N VAL A 17 6.09 2.54 0.98
CA VAL A 17 6.01 1.57 -0.11
C VAL A 17 7.41 1.16 -0.49
N GLU A 18 7.78 -0.08 -0.16
CA GLU A 18 9.04 -0.68 -0.60
C GLU A 18 8.84 -1.40 -1.93
N LEU A 19 9.70 -1.07 -2.90
CA LEU A 19 9.76 -1.69 -4.20
C LEU A 19 10.79 -2.83 -4.19
N LYS A 20 10.63 -3.78 -5.13
CA LYS A 20 11.52 -4.95 -5.27
C LYS A 20 12.99 -4.64 -5.58
N ASN A 21 13.31 -3.39 -5.88
CA ASN A 21 14.68 -2.91 -6.13
C ASN A 21 15.27 -2.19 -4.90
N ASP A 22 14.74 -2.48 -3.71
CA ASP A 22 15.14 -1.88 -2.43
C ASP A 22 14.92 -0.36 -2.35
N LEU A 23 14.13 0.21 -3.26
CA LEU A 23 13.70 1.61 -3.17
C LEU A 23 12.48 1.72 -2.27
N SER A 24 12.57 2.52 -1.21
CA SER A 24 11.45 2.88 -0.35
C SER A 24 10.92 4.27 -0.65
N ILE A 25 9.61 4.41 -0.83
CA ILE A 25 8.95 5.71 -0.98
C ILE A 25 8.01 5.90 0.20
N CYS A 26 8.24 6.93 1.00
CA CYS A 26 7.37 7.31 2.11
C CYS A 26 6.35 8.35 1.64
N GLY A 27 5.15 8.38 2.21
CA GLY A 27 4.20 9.48 2.00
C GLY A 27 2.78 9.12 2.40
N ALA A 28 1.89 10.11 2.39
CA ALA A 28 0.49 9.89 2.69
C ALA A 28 -0.22 9.23 1.52
N LEU A 29 -0.90 8.10 1.77
CA LEU A 29 -1.67 7.40 0.74
C LEU A 29 -2.87 8.25 0.31
N HIS A 30 -2.83 8.83 -0.88
CA HIS A 30 -3.88 9.71 -1.37
C HIS A 30 -5.03 8.92 -2.00
N SER A 31 -4.71 7.93 -2.83
CA SER A 31 -5.72 7.07 -3.46
C SER A 31 -5.13 5.74 -3.90
N VAL A 32 -6.04 4.78 -4.10
CA VAL A 32 -5.77 3.46 -4.66
C VAL A 32 -6.91 3.07 -5.61
N ASP A 33 -6.57 2.40 -6.71
CA ASP A 33 -7.54 1.87 -7.68
C ASP A 33 -7.70 0.33 -7.60
N GLN A 34 -8.56 -0.23 -8.45
CA GLN A 34 -8.84 -1.67 -8.48
C GLN A 34 -7.67 -2.54 -8.94
N TYR A 35 -6.68 -1.94 -9.61
CA TYR A 35 -5.45 -2.60 -10.05
C TYR A 35 -4.31 -2.41 -9.03
N LEU A 36 -4.63 -1.83 -7.86
CA LEU A 36 -3.69 -1.52 -6.79
C LEU A 36 -2.65 -0.46 -7.18
N ASN A 37 -2.95 0.39 -8.17
CA ASN A 37 -2.14 1.57 -8.42
C ASN A 37 -2.32 2.55 -7.26
N ILE A 38 -1.21 3.03 -6.71
CA ILE A 38 -1.19 3.85 -5.50
C ILE A 38 -0.65 5.24 -5.85
N ILE A 39 -1.33 6.26 -5.33
CA ILE A 39 -0.85 7.65 -5.37
C ILE A 39 -0.43 8.06 -3.96
N LEU A 40 0.80 8.53 -3.81
CA LEU A 40 1.34 9.05 -2.55
C LEU A 40 1.49 10.57 -2.66
N THR A 41 1.16 11.28 -1.57
CA THR A 41 1.41 12.72 -1.44
C THR A 41 2.48 12.96 -0.37
N LEU A 42 3.56 13.60 -0.75
CA LEU A 42 4.70 13.99 0.09
C LEU A 42 4.72 15.52 0.20
N ASP A 43 4.24 16.07 1.33
CA ASP A 43 4.13 17.52 1.62
C ASP A 43 3.34 18.35 0.58
N SER A 44 3.83 18.45 -0.66
CA SER A 44 3.17 19.09 -1.82
C SER A 44 3.53 18.43 -3.17
N ILE A 45 4.26 17.32 -3.15
CA ILE A 45 4.68 16.55 -4.33
C ILE A 45 3.79 15.31 -4.43
N VAL A 46 3.22 15.09 -5.61
CA VAL A 46 2.43 13.88 -5.92
C VAL A 46 3.36 12.86 -6.59
N CYS A 47 3.48 11.68 -5.99
CA CYS A 47 4.25 10.57 -6.54
C CYS A 47 3.28 9.46 -6.98
N TYR A 48 3.41 9.02 -8.23
CA TYR A 48 2.65 7.92 -8.79
C TYR A 48 3.48 6.64 -8.72
N VAL A 49 3.01 5.67 -7.94
CA VAL A 49 3.64 4.35 -7.87
C VAL A 49 2.73 3.36 -8.57
N GLN A 50 3.11 2.99 -9.79
CA GLN A 50 2.39 2.00 -10.58
C GLN A 50 2.88 0.62 -10.14
N LEU A 51 2.10 -0.03 -9.29
CA LEU A 51 2.41 -1.39 -8.86
C LEU A 51 1.93 -2.34 -9.95
N GLN A 52 2.88 -2.99 -10.63
CA GLN A 52 2.58 -4.07 -11.56
C GLN A 52 1.96 -5.23 -10.78
N ALA A 53 0.65 -5.43 -10.92
CA ALA A 53 -0.09 -6.46 -10.18
C ALA A 53 0.49 -7.86 -10.37
N ASP A 54 1.17 -8.14 -11.50
CA ASP A 54 1.88 -9.40 -11.76
C ASP A 54 3.12 -9.60 -10.89
N LYS A 55 3.69 -8.53 -10.34
CA LYS A 55 4.88 -8.57 -9.49
C LYS A 55 4.59 -8.41 -8.01
N ILE A 56 3.34 -8.17 -7.61
CA ILE A 56 2.97 -8.10 -6.20
C ILE A 56 2.82 -9.54 -5.68
N ASP A 57 3.59 -9.90 -4.67
CA ASP A 57 3.44 -11.18 -3.99
C ASP A 57 2.18 -11.13 -3.11
N THR A 58 1.06 -11.56 -3.67
CA THR A 58 -0.25 -11.48 -3.01
C THR A 58 -0.35 -12.40 -1.81
N GLN A 59 0.45 -13.47 -1.73
CA GLN A 59 0.49 -14.35 -0.56
C GLN A 59 1.12 -13.64 0.63
N LEU A 60 2.30 -13.05 0.43
CA LEU A 60 2.99 -12.30 1.48
C LEU A 60 2.14 -11.13 1.99
N LEU A 61 1.45 -10.44 1.08
CA LEU A 61 0.52 -9.37 1.43
C LEU A 61 -0.69 -9.85 2.25
N GLN A 62 -1.19 -11.06 1.95
CA GLN A 62 -2.32 -11.66 2.67
C GLN A 62 -1.93 -11.97 4.11
N ASP A 63 -0.74 -12.55 4.29
CA ASP A 63 -0.21 -12.92 5.59
C ASP A 63 0.05 -11.67 6.45
N ALA A 64 0.65 -10.63 5.87
CA ALA A 64 0.87 -9.35 6.56
C ALA A 64 -0.45 -8.68 6.97
N SER A 65 -1.46 -8.65 6.10
CA SER A 65 -2.77 -8.07 6.42
C SER A 65 -3.46 -8.79 7.57
N HIS A 66 -3.30 -10.12 7.64
CA HIS A 66 -3.87 -10.94 8.70
C HIS A 66 -3.14 -10.73 10.03
N GLU A 67 -1.81 -10.64 10.02
CA GLU A 67 -0.99 -10.37 11.20
C GLU A 67 -1.30 -8.98 11.79
N GLU A 68 -1.40 -7.94 10.95
CA GLU A 68 -1.74 -6.58 11.37
C GLU A 68 -3.16 -6.49 11.97
N ALA A 69 -4.12 -7.23 11.41
CA ALA A 69 -5.49 -7.30 11.96
C ALA A 69 -5.55 -7.97 13.34
N MET A 70 -4.63 -8.89 13.64
CA MET A 70 -4.50 -9.49 14.98
C MET A 70 -3.81 -8.54 15.97
N LYS A 71 -2.75 -7.85 15.54
CA LYS A 71 -2.02 -6.88 16.38
C LYS A 71 -2.88 -5.71 16.86
N GLN A 72 -3.86 -5.27 16.07
CA GLN A 72 -4.77 -4.18 16.45
C GLN A 72 -5.88 -4.57 17.44
N LYS A 73 -6.07 -5.87 17.75
CA LYS A 73 -7.10 -6.34 18.69
C LYS A 73 -6.59 -6.57 20.12
N GLN A 74 -5.31 -6.28 20.39
CA GLN A 74 -4.68 -6.43 21.70
C GLN A 74 -4.34 -5.06 22.29
#